data_AF-A0AAD9NJS1-F1
#
_entry.id   AF-A0AAD9NJS1-F1
#
_cell.length_a   1.000
_cell.length_b   1.000
_cell.length_c   1.000
_cell.angle_alpha   90.00
_cell.angle_beta   90.00
_cell.angle_gamma   90.00
#
_symmetry.space_group_name_H-M   'P 1'
#
loop_
_entity.id
_entity.type
_entity.pdbx_description
1 polymer ?
#
loop_
_entity_poly.entity_id
_entity_poly.type
_entity_poly.pdbx_seq_one_letter_code
_entity_poly.pdbx_strand_id
1 'polypeptide(L)'
;MSGFEGSTCNIDIIECHSNPCANGGSCIQGEKSYECKCEPRFYGSNCETVVPASDVKRVNIQLSLKSEQFTETLTDPKSEAHKQLKKTVVAALTRILDKKLKGGYRIVDVTFSEGSVVVKYVLEMKKDNTVEAESVVSDDIQNNGGKFAGFKVDPDSVKVQEKTTVRYYGQFRVPSLEYRKVWSDNGTREYAELAGEVKEEVRWI
;
A
#
# COMPACT_ATOMS: atom_id res chain seq x y z
N MET A 1 5.67 -18.49 22.39
CA MET A 1 6.06 -17.06 22.24
C MET A 1 6.89 -17.00 20.97
N SER A 2 6.46 -16.23 19.96
CA SER A 2 7.19 -16.02 18.70
C SER A 2 7.73 -14.59 18.69
N GLY A 3 8.96 -14.40 18.24
CA GLY A 3 9.65 -13.11 18.16
C GLY A 3 10.84 -12.94 19.12
N PHE A 4 11.03 -13.82 20.10
CA PHE A 4 12.19 -13.77 21.00
C PHE A 4 12.81 -15.16 21.20
N GLU A 5 14.13 -15.23 21.26
CA GLU A 5 14.94 -16.43 21.48
C GLU A 5 15.88 -16.29 22.71
N GLY A 6 16.67 -17.33 22.97
CA GLY A 6 17.55 -17.43 24.14
C GLY A 6 16.89 -18.07 25.37
N SER A 7 17.71 -18.52 26.33
CA SER A 7 17.24 -19.22 27.53
C SER A 7 16.33 -18.38 28.43
N THR A 8 16.38 -17.05 28.28
CA THR A 8 15.54 -16.07 28.98
C THR A 8 14.55 -15.35 28.07
N CYS A 9 14.41 -15.76 26.79
CA CYS A 9 13.54 -15.12 25.79
C CYS A 9 13.79 -13.60 25.67
N ASN A 10 15.04 -13.17 25.76
CA ASN A 10 15.45 -11.76 25.75
C ASN A 10 16.18 -11.33 24.47
N ILE A 11 16.40 -12.26 23.54
CA ILE A 11 17.05 -11.97 22.25
C ILE A 11 15.94 -11.79 21.23
N ASP A 12 15.84 -10.61 20.61
CA ASP A 12 14.86 -10.34 19.56
C ASP A 12 15.21 -11.11 18.28
N ILE A 13 14.23 -11.77 17.67
CA ILE A 13 14.42 -12.48 16.40
C ILE A 13 14.34 -11.44 15.28
N ILE A 14 15.39 -11.31 14.48
CA ILE A 14 15.37 -10.44 13.30
C ILE A 14 14.72 -11.21 12.14
N GLU A 15 13.38 -11.21 12.06
CA GLU A 15 12.66 -12.01 11.05
C GLU A 15 13.06 -11.65 9.61
N CYS A 16 13.39 -10.38 9.36
CA CYS A 16 13.83 -9.93 8.03
C CYS A 16 15.17 -10.53 7.58
N HIS A 17 16.00 -11.08 8.48
CA HIS A 17 17.30 -11.66 8.12
C HIS A 17 17.17 -12.86 7.16
N SER A 18 16.03 -13.55 7.20
CA SER A 18 15.73 -14.66 6.29
C SER A 18 15.35 -14.24 4.87
N ASN A 19 15.26 -12.93 4.60
CA ASN A 19 14.75 -12.35 3.35
C ASN A 19 13.40 -12.95 2.93
N PRO A 20 12.35 -12.84 3.78
CA PRO A 20 11.09 -13.55 3.54
C PRO A 20 10.27 -12.98 2.37
N CYS A 21 10.55 -11.75 1.92
CA CYS A 21 9.78 -11.06 0.88
C CYS A 21 10.25 -11.44 -0.53
N ALA A 22 9.36 -12.00 -1.33
CA ALA A 22 9.59 -12.36 -2.73
C ALA A 22 9.51 -11.14 -3.67
N ASN A 23 9.92 -11.35 -4.92
CA ASN A 23 9.67 -10.43 -6.03
C ASN A 23 10.15 -8.98 -5.82
N GLY A 24 11.26 -8.81 -5.10
CA GLY A 24 11.83 -7.49 -4.81
C GLY A 24 11.09 -6.71 -3.72
N GLY A 25 10.17 -7.35 -2.99
CA GLY A 25 9.51 -6.75 -1.83
C GLY A 25 10.52 -6.35 -0.75
N SER A 26 10.29 -5.20 -0.13
CA SER A 26 11.13 -4.72 0.99
C SER A 26 10.62 -5.30 2.31
N CYS A 27 11.49 -5.96 3.07
CA CYS A 27 11.15 -6.44 4.41
C CYS A 27 11.27 -5.32 5.44
N ILE A 28 10.24 -5.15 6.25
CA ILE A 28 10.20 -4.20 7.36
C ILE A 28 10.14 -4.99 8.66
N GLN A 29 11.16 -4.82 9.50
CA GLN A 29 11.26 -5.45 10.81
C GLN A 29 10.19 -4.86 11.75
N GLY A 30 9.44 -5.74 12.42
CA GLY A 30 8.54 -5.41 13.52
C GLY A 30 9.10 -5.90 14.85
N GLU A 31 8.32 -5.72 15.93
CA GLU A 31 8.75 -6.07 17.30
C GLU A 31 8.67 -7.57 17.60
N LYS A 32 7.83 -8.32 16.85
CA LYS A 32 7.62 -9.79 16.95
C LYS A 32 7.16 -10.39 15.62
N SER A 33 7.47 -9.71 14.53
CA SER A 33 6.91 -9.97 13.20
C SER A 33 7.70 -9.22 12.14
N TYR A 34 7.43 -9.51 10.88
CA TYR A 34 7.83 -8.67 9.75
C TYR A 34 6.62 -8.28 8.91
N GLU A 35 6.80 -7.25 8.08
CA GLU A 35 5.85 -6.88 7.03
C GLU A 35 6.60 -6.77 5.70
N CYS A 36 6.07 -7.37 4.64
CA CYS A 36 6.60 -7.19 3.29
C CYS A 36 5.89 -6.04 2.59
N LYS A 37 6.65 -5.00 2.27
CA LYS A 37 6.19 -3.94 1.37
C LYS A 37 6.40 -4.41 -0.07
N CYS A 38 5.32 -4.86 -0.70
CA CYS A 38 5.35 -5.38 -2.05
C CYS A 38 5.53 -4.29 -3.11
N GLU A 39 6.33 -4.61 -4.12
CA GLU A 39 6.40 -3.85 -5.36
C GLU A 39 5.04 -3.92 -6.10
N PRO A 40 4.77 -2.97 -7.01
CA PRO A 40 3.55 -2.99 -7.79
C PRO A 40 3.36 -4.34 -8.51
N ARG A 41 2.09 -4.79 -8.59
CA ARG A 41 1.66 -6.11 -9.12
C ARG A 41 1.96 -7.34 -8.26
N PHE A 42 2.65 -7.17 -7.13
CA PHE A 42 2.89 -8.27 -6.20
C PHE A 42 2.02 -8.14 -4.95
N TYR A 43 1.48 -9.28 -4.51
CA TYR A 43 0.54 -9.38 -3.41
C TYR A 43 0.83 -10.63 -2.57
N GLY A 44 0.14 -10.75 -1.44
CA GLY A 44 0.38 -11.79 -0.44
C GLY A 44 1.24 -11.25 0.70
N SER A 45 1.26 -11.96 1.82
CA SER A 45 2.02 -11.56 3.01
C SER A 45 3.52 -11.45 2.72
N ASN A 46 4.00 -12.21 1.75
CA ASN A 46 5.41 -12.28 1.36
C ASN A 46 5.62 -11.84 -0.09
N CYS A 47 4.66 -11.14 -0.70
CA CYS A 47 4.72 -10.68 -2.09
C CYS A 47 4.88 -11.80 -3.14
N GLU A 48 4.47 -13.03 -2.80
CA GLU A 48 4.65 -14.23 -3.61
C GLU A 48 3.67 -14.32 -4.80
N THR A 49 2.54 -13.61 -4.72
CA THR A 49 1.51 -13.66 -5.76
C THR A 49 1.73 -12.58 -6.81
N VAL A 50 1.90 -12.98 -8.06
CA VAL A 50 2.01 -12.07 -9.21
C VAL A 50 0.64 -11.83 -9.84
N VAL A 51 0.27 -10.57 -10.08
CA VAL A 51 -0.99 -10.20 -10.73
C VAL A 51 -0.72 -9.36 -11.98
N PRO A 52 -1.35 -9.67 -13.14
CA PRO A 52 -1.26 -8.83 -14.33
C PRO A 52 -1.75 -7.40 -14.06
N ALA A 53 -1.13 -6.41 -14.70
CA ALA A 53 -1.59 -5.02 -14.56
C ALA A 53 -3.04 -4.83 -15.04
N SER A 54 -3.48 -5.64 -16.02
CA SER A 54 -4.86 -5.68 -16.51
C SER A 54 -5.86 -6.09 -15.43
N ASP A 55 -5.40 -6.78 -14.39
CA ASP A 55 -6.23 -7.37 -13.35
C ASP A 55 -6.14 -6.59 -12.03
N VAL A 56 -5.52 -5.40 -12.08
CA VAL A 56 -5.45 -4.47 -10.95
C VAL A 56 -6.31 -3.25 -11.23
N LYS A 57 -7.01 -2.78 -10.19
CA LYS A 57 -7.68 -1.48 -10.15
C LYS A 57 -7.08 -0.63 -9.03
N ARG A 58 -7.02 0.69 -9.25
CA ARG A 58 -6.54 1.65 -8.27
C ARG A 58 -7.72 2.43 -7.69
N VAL A 59 -7.86 2.42 -6.38
CA VAL A 59 -8.91 3.14 -5.66
C VAL A 59 -8.28 4.30 -4.91
N ASN A 60 -8.82 5.50 -5.11
CA ASN A 60 -8.47 6.68 -4.33
C ASN A 60 -9.58 6.92 -3.33
N ILE A 61 -9.23 6.99 -2.05
CA ILE A 61 -10.17 7.24 -0.98
C ILE A 61 -9.74 8.50 -0.26
N GLN A 62 -10.70 9.39 -0.03
CA GLN A 62 -10.52 10.64 0.68
C GLN A 62 -11.54 10.71 1.81
N LEU A 63 -11.12 11.13 2.99
CA LEU A 63 -12.00 11.47 4.10
C LEU A 63 -11.41 12.62 4.91
N SER A 64 -12.26 13.44 5.50
CA SER A 64 -11.89 14.52 6.41
C SER A 64 -12.14 14.10 7.85
N LEU A 65 -11.12 14.27 8.69
CA LEU A 65 -11.23 14.04 10.12
C LEU A 65 -11.71 15.35 10.81
N LYS A 66 -12.71 15.24 11.68
CA LYS A 66 -13.12 16.30 12.61
C LYS A 66 -12.36 16.09 13.92
N SER A 67 -11.23 16.77 14.10
CA SER A 67 -10.50 16.76 15.37
C SER A 67 -10.48 18.15 15.98
N GLU A 68 -10.77 18.24 17.28
CA GLU A 68 -10.52 19.43 18.12
C GLU A 68 -9.02 19.55 18.49
N GLN A 69 -8.19 18.56 18.13
CA GLN A 69 -6.76 18.50 18.44
C GLN A 69 -5.86 18.85 17.23
N PHE A 70 -6.37 19.59 16.25
CA PHE A 70 -5.56 19.97 15.09
C PHE A 70 -4.52 21.02 15.46
N THR A 71 -3.25 20.63 15.32
CA THR A 71 -2.07 21.49 15.43
C THR A 71 -1.34 21.54 14.08
N GLU A 72 -0.63 22.63 13.80
CA GLU A 72 0.22 22.81 12.61
C GLU A 72 1.27 21.67 12.46
N THR A 73 1.64 21.03 13.57
CA THR A 73 2.53 19.87 13.56
C THR A 73 1.95 18.65 12.83
N LEU A 74 0.62 18.48 12.74
CA LEU A 74 0.03 17.33 12.03
C LEU A 74 0.14 17.44 10.51
N THR A 75 0.30 18.64 9.97
CA THR A 75 0.45 18.86 8.52
C THR A 75 1.92 18.82 8.07
N ASP A 76 2.88 18.99 8.98
CA ASP A 76 4.31 18.83 8.71
C ASP A 76 4.72 17.34 8.59
N PRO A 77 5.10 16.84 7.38
CA PRO A 77 5.48 15.44 7.18
C PRO A 77 6.70 14.98 7.98
N LYS A 78 7.53 15.92 8.44
CA LYS A 78 8.74 15.61 9.22
C LYS A 78 8.46 15.46 10.70
N SER A 79 7.33 16.00 11.18
CA SER A 79 6.98 15.97 12.58
C SER A 79 6.69 14.54 13.06
N GLU A 80 6.96 14.29 14.34
CA GLU A 80 6.63 12.99 14.93
C GLU A 80 5.12 12.77 15.00
N ALA A 81 4.34 13.83 15.18
CA ALA A 81 2.89 13.77 15.20
C ALA A 81 2.33 13.28 13.86
N HIS A 82 2.85 13.76 12.74
CA HIS A 82 2.45 13.32 11.40
C HIS A 82 2.82 11.86 11.15
N LYS A 83 4.04 11.44 11.51
CA LYS A 83 4.48 10.05 11.37
C LYS A 83 3.61 9.10 12.19
N GLN A 84 3.34 9.46 13.44
CA GLN A 84 2.50 8.66 14.34
C GLN A 84 1.05 8.59 13.84
N LEU A 85 0.51 9.69 13.31
CA LEU A 85 -0.81 9.69 12.69
C LEU A 85 -0.85 8.79 11.45
N LYS A 86 0.15 8.92 10.55
CA LYS A 86 0.30 8.05 9.37
C LYS A 86 0.32 6.58 9.75
N LYS A 87 1.12 6.21 10.76
CA LYS A 87 1.19 4.84 11.28
C LYS A 87 -0.15 4.35 11.80
N THR A 88 -0.86 5.18 12.59
CA THR A 88 -2.15 4.84 13.18
C THR A 88 -3.24 4.66 12.12
N VAL A 89 -3.29 5.55 11.13
CA VAL A 89 -4.22 5.48 10.00
C VAL A 89 -3.97 4.24 9.14
N VAL A 90 -2.70 3.97 8.79
CA VAL A 90 -2.33 2.79 8.00
C VAL A 90 -2.73 1.52 8.74
N ALA A 91 -2.41 1.41 10.04
CA ALA A 91 -2.76 0.23 10.83
C ALA A 91 -4.28 0.00 10.93
N ALA A 92 -5.07 1.07 11.10
CA ALA A 92 -6.51 0.99 11.10
C ALA A 92 -7.05 0.51 9.75
N LEU A 93 -6.56 1.09 8.65
CA LEU A 93 -6.96 0.74 7.30
C LEU A 93 -6.62 -0.72 6.96
N THR A 94 -5.39 -1.16 7.26
CA THR A 94 -4.95 -2.55 7.08
C THR A 94 -5.88 -3.52 7.81
N ARG A 95 -6.23 -3.24 9.07
CA ARG A 95 -7.16 -4.09 9.85
C ARG A 95 -8.52 -4.24 9.19
N ILE A 96 -9.06 -3.14 8.64
CA ILE A 96 -10.37 -3.14 7.96
C ILE A 96 -10.28 -3.94 6.66
N LEU A 97 -9.25 -3.67 5.85
CA LEU A 97 -9.02 -4.33 4.57
C LEU A 97 -8.75 -5.83 4.76
N ASP A 98 -7.97 -6.25 5.76
CA ASP A 98 -7.74 -7.67 6.04
C ASP A 98 -9.02 -8.40 6.43
N LYS A 99 -9.87 -7.76 7.25
CA LYS A 99 -11.16 -8.34 7.65
C LYS A 99 -12.11 -8.52 6.47
N LYS A 100 -12.12 -7.59 5.52
CA LYS A 100 -13.07 -7.55 4.40
C LYS A 100 -12.56 -8.26 3.14
N LEU A 101 -11.29 -8.11 2.80
CA LEU A 101 -10.71 -8.52 1.52
C LEU A 101 -9.91 -9.83 1.62
N LYS A 102 -9.48 -10.26 2.81
CA LYS A 102 -8.61 -11.44 3.00
C LYS A 102 -7.39 -11.44 2.05
N GLY A 103 -6.84 -10.25 1.76
CA GLY A 103 -5.72 -10.04 0.84
C GLY A 103 -6.13 -9.43 -0.52
N GLY A 104 -5.22 -9.51 -1.49
CA GLY A 104 -5.46 -8.97 -2.85
C GLY A 104 -5.55 -7.44 -2.91
N TYR A 105 -5.03 -6.75 -1.90
CA TYR A 105 -4.90 -5.30 -1.89
C TYR A 105 -3.48 -4.88 -1.50
N ARG A 106 -3.13 -3.65 -1.85
CA ARG A 106 -1.88 -3.01 -1.46
C ARG A 106 -2.15 -1.54 -1.20
N ILE A 107 -1.69 -1.04 -0.05
CA ILE A 107 -1.72 0.39 0.24
C ILE A 107 -0.53 1.03 -0.49
N VAL A 108 -0.82 1.90 -1.46
CA VAL A 108 0.20 2.57 -2.29
C VAL A 108 0.77 3.79 -1.56
N ASP A 109 -0.11 4.63 -1.03
CA ASP A 109 0.29 5.82 -0.28
C ASP A 109 -0.84 6.31 0.64
N VAL A 110 -0.47 7.05 1.69
CA VAL A 110 -1.34 7.79 2.60
C VAL A 110 -0.76 9.19 2.77
N THR A 111 -1.54 10.21 2.42
CA THR A 111 -1.16 11.62 2.47
C THR A 111 -2.17 12.43 3.28
N PHE A 112 -1.68 13.53 3.84
CA PHE A 112 -2.46 14.46 4.66
C PHE A 112 -2.37 15.86 4.05
N SER A 113 -3.47 16.63 4.03
CA SER A 113 -3.48 18.03 3.55
C SER A 113 -4.12 19.00 4.55
N GLU A 114 -3.92 20.31 4.34
CA GLU A 114 -4.24 21.42 5.26
C GLU A 114 -5.73 21.86 5.30
N GLY A 115 -6.09 22.63 6.33
CA GLY A 115 -7.41 23.28 6.55
C GLY A 115 -8.43 22.43 7.34
N SER A 116 -8.35 21.12 7.17
CA SER A 116 -8.96 20.05 7.96
C SER A 116 -8.14 18.82 7.60
N VAL A 117 -7.79 17.94 8.54
CA VAL A 117 -6.93 16.80 8.16
C VAL A 117 -7.71 15.89 7.21
N VAL A 118 -7.43 16.07 5.92
CA VAL A 118 -7.94 15.24 4.85
C VAL A 118 -6.94 14.13 4.64
N VAL A 119 -7.37 12.91 4.94
CA VAL A 119 -6.59 11.72 4.70
C VAL A 119 -6.93 11.24 3.29
N LYS A 120 -5.95 11.26 2.41
CA LYS A 120 -6.04 10.69 1.06
C LYS A 120 -5.18 9.46 1.01
N TYR A 121 -5.75 8.32 0.65
CA TYR A 121 -4.99 7.11 0.45
C TYR A 121 -5.35 6.44 -0.85
N VAL A 122 -4.33 5.80 -1.42
CA VAL A 122 -4.39 5.14 -2.71
C VAL A 122 -4.21 3.65 -2.46
N LEU A 123 -5.17 2.85 -2.89
CA LEU A 123 -5.16 1.39 -2.82
C LEU A 123 -5.01 0.83 -4.22
N GLU A 124 -4.29 -0.28 -4.34
CA GLU A 124 -4.34 -1.14 -5.51
C GLU A 124 -4.98 -2.45 -5.12
N MET A 125 -6.08 -2.82 -5.77
CA MET A 125 -6.85 -4.02 -5.50
C MET A 125 -6.90 -4.88 -6.75
N LYS A 126 -6.93 -6.21 -6.58
CA LYS A 126 -7.25 -7.11 -7.68
C LYS A 126 -8.69 -6.85 -8.17
N LYS A 127 -8.96 -7.03 -9.47
CA LYS A 127 -10.28 -6.81 -10.08
C LYS A 127 -11.31 -7.87 -9.70
N ASP A 128 -10.86 -9.08 -9.35
CA ASP A 128 -11.70 -10.18 -8.87
C ASP A 128 -12.19 -9.96 -7.42
N ASN A 129 -11.63 -8.99 -6.68
CA ASN A 129 -12.20 -8.55 -5.41
C ASN A 129 -13.57 -7.92 -5.65
N THR A 130 -14.62 -8.66 -5.27
CA THR A 130 -16.03 -8.24 -5.38
C THR A 130 -16.43 -7.20 -4.35
N VAL A 131 -15.57 -6.93 -3.37
CA VAL A 131 -15.83 -5.94 -2.33
C VAL A 131 -15.55 -4.55 -2.89
N GLU A 132 -16.59 -3.73 -2.93
CA GLU A 132 -16.47 -2.32 -3.28
C GLU A 132 -15.70 -1.59 -2.18
N ALA A 133 -14.62 -0.91 -2.55
CA ALA A 133 -13.75 -0.22 -1.59
C ALA A 133 -14.49 0.88 -0.80
N GLU A 134 -15.57 1.41 -1.35
CA GLU A 134 -16.47 2.35 -0.67
C GLU A 134 -17.21 1.70 0.50
N SER A 135 -17.71 0.48 0.33
CA SER A 135 -18.34 -0.28 1.41
C SER A 135 -17.37 -0.60 2.56
N VAL A 136 -16.08 -0.82 2.24
CA VAL A 136 -15.07 -1.17 3.24
C VAL A 136 -14.89 -0.06 4.27
N VAL A 137 -14.79 1.18 3.78
CA VAL A 137 -14.50 2.35 4.61
C VAL A 137 -15.78 2.87 5.27
N SER A 138 -16.88 2.93 4.51
CA SER A 138 -18.17 3.39 5.00
C SER A 138 -18.76 2.47 6.08
N ASP A 139 -18.70 1.15 5.90
CA ASP A 139 -19.18 0.19 6.91
C ASP A 139 -18.40 0.32 8.21
N ASP A 140 -17.08 0.47 8.15
CA ASP A 140 -16.26 0.53 9.35
C ASP A 140 -16.50 1.84 10.12
N ILE A 141 -16.60 2.97 9.42
CA ILE A 141 -16.96 4.26 10.01
C ILE A 141 -18.32 4.17 10.71
N GLN A 142 -19.33 3.60 10.04
CA GLN A 142 -20.68 3.45 10.62
C GLN A 142 -20.67 2.53 11.84
N ASN A 143 -20.01 1.37 11.76
CA ASN A 143 -19.95 0.40 12.84
C ASN A 143 -19.12 0.86 14.05
N ASN A 144 -18.19 1.80 13.86
CA ASN A 144 -17.36 2.39 14.92
C ASN A 144 -17.88 3.75 15.42
N GLY A 145 -19.17 4.05 15.20
CA GLY A 145 -19.81 5.26 15.75
C GLY A 145 -19.32 6.55 15.10
N GLY A 146 -19.07 6.52 13.78
CA GLY A 146 -18.60 7.67 13.01
C GLY A 146 -17.10 7.96 13.19
N LYS A 147 -16.32 6.97 13.63
CA LYS A 147 -14.88 7.12 13.88
C LYS A 147 -14.04 6.28 12.92
N PHE A 148 -12.90 6.82 12.53
CA PHE A 148 -11.85 6.13 11.79
C PHE A 148 -10.52 6.36 12.50
N ALA A 149 -9.79 5.29 12.79
CA ALA A 149 -8.53 5.35 13.53
C ALA A 149 -8.64 6.12 14.87
N GLY A 150 -9.82 6.11 15.51
CA GLY A 150 -10.11 6.85 16.75
C GLY A 150 -10.58 8.30 16.59
N PHE A 151 -10.48 8.87 15.38
CA PHE A 151 -10.90 10.24 15.07
C PHE A 151 -12.32 10.27 14.52
N LYS A 152 -13.12 11.28 14.90
CA LYS A 152 -14.43 11.49 14.28
C LYS A 152 -14.23 11.83 12.81
N VAL A 153 -14.99 11.18 11.93
CA VAL A 153 -14.99 11.47 10.49
C VAL A 153 -16.15 12.40 10.17
N ASP A 154 -15.95 13.32 9.24
CA ASP A 154 -17.07 14.02 8.62
C ASP A 154 -17.76 13.08 7.62
N PRO A 155 -18.98 12.59 7.87
CA PRO A 155 -19.61 11.58 7.02
C PRO A 155 -19.76 12.05 5.56
N ASP A 156 -19.98 13.35 5.34
CA ASP A 156 -20.16 13.93 4.01
C ASP A 156 -18.84 14.16 3.25
N SER A 157 -17.70 13.94 3.93
CA SER A 157 -16.38 14.12 3.33
C SER A 157 -15.81 12.87 2.65
N VAL A 158 -16.43 11.72 2.87
CA VAL A 158 -15.97 10.44 2.32
C VAL A 158 -16.18 10.46 0.81
N LYS A 159 -15.08 10.33 0.05
CA LYS A 159 -15.10 10.26 -1.42
C LYS A 159 -14.28 9.08 -1.87
N VAL A 160 -14.85 8.26 -2.74
CA VAL A 160 -14.17 7.10 -3.33
C VAL A 160 -14.15 7.25 -4.85
N GLN A 161 -12.99 7.02 -5.45
CA GLN A 161 -12.79 7.07 -6.90
C GLN A 161 -12.01 5.86 -7.37
N GLU A 162 -12.66 4.99 -8.13
CA GLU A 162 -12.06 3.82 -8.74
C GLU A 162 -11.50 4.13 -10.13
N LYS A 163 -10.28 3.65 -10.41
CA LYS A 163 -9.61 3.70 -11.71
C LYS A 163 -9.24 2.27 -12.12
N THR A 164 -9.91 1.75 -13.14
CA THR A 164 -9.73 0.36 -13.63
C THR A 164 -8.51 0.17 -14.54
N THR A 165 -7.89 1.26 -14.98
CA THR A 165 -6.67 1.27 -15.78
C THR A 165 -5.51 1.79 -14.93
N VAL A 166 -4.57 0.90 -14.60
CA VAL A 166 -3.36 1.23 -13.84
C VAL A 166 -2.15 1.01 -14.73
N ARG A 167 -1.36 2.06 -14.92
CA ARG A 167 -0.08 1.99 -15.63
C ARG A 167 1.06 1.91 -14.63
N TYR A 168 1.94 0.94 -14.83
CA TYR A 168 3.17 0.79 -14.07
C TYR A 168 4.34 1.15 -14.95
N TYR A 169 5.15 2.11 -14.50
CA TYR A 169 6.39 2.50 -15.17
C TYR A 169 7.53 2.01 -14.30
N GLY A 170 8.31 1.04 -14.79
CA GLY A 170 9.49 0.53 -14.10
C GLY A 170 10.76 1.21 -14.60
N GLN A 171 11.68 1.54 -13.70
CA GLN A 171 13.04 1.94 -14.08
C GLN A 171 13.99 0.94 -13.41
N PHE A 172 14.67 0.11 -14.21
CA PHE A 172 15.67 -0.84 -13.71
C PHE A 172 17.05 -0.33 -14.12
N ARG A 173 18.00 -0.29 -13.18
CA ARG A 173 19.42 -0.09 -13.50
C ARG A 173 20.04 -1.46 -13.73
N VAL A 174 20.60 -1.67 -14.91
CA VAL A 174 21.29 -2.92 -15.24
C VAL A 174 22.76 -2.57 -15.46
N PRO A 175 23.72 -3.28 -14.83
CA PRO A 175 25.09 -2.77 -14.67
C PRO A 175 25.87 -2.50 -15.97
N SER A 176 25.33 -2.82 -17.15
CA SER A 176 26.01 -2.67 -18.43
C SER A 176 25.23 -1.91 -19.52
N LEU A 177 23.93 -1.61 -19.36
CA LEU A 177 23.13 -0.89 -20.35
C LEU A 177 21.88 -0.28 -19.67
N GLU A 178 21.63 1.03 -19.86
CA GLU A 178 20.41 1.69 -19.39
C GLU A 178 19.21 1.26 -20.24
N TYR A 179 18.38 0.34 -19.73
CA TYR A 179 17.05 0.08 -20.28
C TYR A 179 15.97 0.50 -19.28
N ARG A 180 14.92 1.16 -19.77
CA ARG A 180 13.68 1.38 -19.01
C ARG A 180 12.73 0.22 -19.29
N LYS A 181 12.24 -0.48 -18.25
CA LYS A 181 11.20 -1.52 -18.41
C LYS A 181 9.82 -0.85 -18.41
N VAL A 182 9.15 -0.87 -19.56
CA VAL A 182 7.80 -0.32 -19.69
C VAL A 182 6.79 -1.46 -19.75
N TRP A 183 5.79 -1.42 -18.88
CA TRP A 183 4.67 -2.36 -18.94
C TRP A 183 3.60 -1.81 -19.90
N SER A 184 3.24 -2.58 -20.93
CA SER A 184 2.15 -2.22 -21.85
C SER A 184 0.77 -2.60 -21.30
N ASP A 185 -0.23 -1.79 -21.66
CA ASP A 185 -1.63 -1.79 -21.21
C ASP A 185 -2.38 -3.15 -21.27
N ASN A 186 -1.83 -4.17 -21.96
CA ASN A 186 -2.44 -5.50 -22.12
C ASN A 186 -1.71 -6.64 -21.38
N GLY A 187 -0.79 -6.34 -20.47
CA GLY A 187 -0.25 -7.32 -19.52
C GLY A 187 0.66 -8.43 -20.07
N THR A 188 0.91 -8.47 -21.39
CA THR A 188 1.66 -9.58 -22.04
C THR A 188 3.01 -9.21 -22.64
N ARG A 189 3.45 -7.94 -22.61
CA ARG A 189 4.71 -7.55 -23.27
C ARG A 189 5.65 -6.72 -22.41
N GLU A 190 6.88 -7.19 -22.36
CA GLU A 190 8.05 -6.50 -21.83
C GLU A 190 8.80 -5.83 -22.99
N TYR A 191 9.14 -4.54 -22.83
CA TYR A 191 9.99 -3.82 -23.79
C TYR A 191 11.18 -3.21 -23.04
N ALA A 192 12.33 -3.19 -23.71
CA ALA A 192 13.52 -2.46 -23.29
C ALA A 192 13.62 -1.19 -24.14
N GLU A 193 13.57 -0.02 -23.51
CA GLU A 193 13.73 1.27 -24.19
C GLU A 193 15.19 1.72 -24.10
N LEU A 194 15.85 1.91 -25.24
CA LEU A 194 17.22 2.42 -25.38
C LEU A 194 17.15 3.82 -25.98
N ALA A 195 17.55 4.84 -25.21
CA ALA A 195 17.72 6.22 -25.69
C ALA A 195 16.51 6.81 -26.47
N GLY A 196 15.28 6.44 -26.10
CA GLY A 196 14.05 6.99 -26.69
C GLY A 196 13.55 6.30 -27.97
N GLU A 197 14.17 5.19 -28.39
CA GLU A 197 13.63 4.31 -29.43
C GLU A 197 13.13 2.99 -28.82
N VAL A 198 11.87 2.63 -29.11
CA VAL A 198 11.27 1.34 -28.74
C VAL A 198 11.82 0.27 -29.68
N LYS A 199 12.70 -0.61 -29.19
CA LYS A 199 13.15 -1.79 -29.95
C LYS A 199 12.55 -3.07 -29.37
N GLU A 200 11.69 -3.66 -30.20
CA GLU A 200 11.10 -5.02 -30.26
C GLU A 200 10.91 -5.91 -29.00
N GLU A 201 9.89 -6.77 -29.15
CA GLU A 201 9.29 -7.71 -28.18
C GLU A 201 10.33 -8.63 -27.52
N VAL A 202 10.56 -8.48 -26.20
CA VAL A 202 11.44 -9.40 -25.46
C VAL A 202 10.62 -10.58 -24.97
N ARG A 203 10.87 -11.77 -25.54
CA ARG A 203 10.33 -13.06 -25.06
C ARG A 203 11.36 -13.71 -24.15
N TRP A 204 11.03 -13.92 -22.89
CA TRP A 204 11.89 -14.68 -21.96
C TRP A 204 11.52 -16.17 -22.01
N ILE A 205 12.54 -17.02 -22.19
CA ILE A 205 12.48 -18.49 -22.07
C ILE A 205 12.48 -18.86 -20.59
#